data_AF-A0A836JR73-F1
#
_entry.id   AF-A0A836JR73-F1
#
_cell.length_a   1.000
_cell.length_b   1.000
_cell.length_c   1.000
_cell.angle_alpha   90.00
_cell.angle_beta   90.00
_cell.angle_gamma   90.00
#
_symmetry.space_group_name_H-M   'P 1'
#
loop_
_entity.id
_entity.type
_entity.pdbx_description
1 polymer ?
#
loop_
_entity_poly.entity_id
_entity_poly.type
_entity_poly.pdbx_seq_one_letter_code
_entity_poly.pdbx_strand_id
1 'polypeptide(L)'
;MREVTTGGEEGGKRSSCDDDDDENSPLLVVKDFQSVDLPFAFDRDILDFPTEYSRYHLSAWISDRSLIRLIVVPVNATIQQNSCFNLVTLHVEGQKSLSLSENTKLASVRLLVALSNGATVAFSQIRSGPKINTETGVTPGTDVSFDAIVVLGRLRNHTMSSLVQIDGSLGEGGGQVLRIALSLSTLYGIPIEIENIRAGRPKPGLAAQHLKGVELVKEMCNAQVRGGYIGSTRLEFRPGPLNKIKRTFVADTKTAGCICLLAQVALPCALFFPCNDTITLIFKGGTNVPMGPHIEYMTEVFKPLLNKFGANFDFVVVKRGYYPKGGGEVHLRIKPISSLNAITLIDLGNPRGITGWSYVAGSVHINEAHTMANDAKAILTNKLVKSNIRVPPITIEAYREDRAMAVGNGSGINIVCNTSTGCVLGGSGLGSGRQEGPPAGETAANEILKPLLAGACVDEHTQDQMIILMTLAKGTSQIKVGDKKLTCHTETAMQVAEIMLGKRGLRFNLSKSAEDGDTSSYILECQGCGLINDNVVKQ
;
A
#
# COMPACT_ATOMS: atom_id res chain seq x y z
N MET A 1 -0.11 54.39 23.69
CA MET A 1 -0.69 54.85 24.97
C MET A 1 -1.85 53.92 25.31
N ARG A 2 -1.89 53.17 26.42
CA ARG A 2 -0.90 52.76 27.45
C ARG A 2 -1.03 51.21 27.55
N GLU A 3 -0.05 50.33 27.75
CA GLU A 3 1.13 50.24 28.66
C GLU A 3 0.85 49.97 30.15
N VAL A 4 1.82 49.29 30.81
CA VAL A 4 1.89 48.74 32.20
C VAL A 4 1.30 47.31 32.34
N THR A 5 1.98 46.18 32.67
CA THR A 5 3.12 45.76 33.58
C THR A 5 2.71 45.69 35.08
N THR A 6 3.29 44.92 36.04
CA THR A 6 4.47 43.99 36.19
C THR A 6 3.98 42.60 36.72
N GLY A 7 4.71 41.61 37.28
CA GLY A 7 6.14 41.27 37.48
C GLY A 7 6.46 40.67 38.89
N GLY A 8 7.40 39.69 39.00
CA GLY A 8 7.85 38.99 40.23
C GLY A 8 7.36 37.51 40.31
N GLU A 9 8.09 36.45 40.72
CA GLU A 9 9.24 36.21 41.67
C GLU A 9 8.80 36.16 43.17
N GLU A 10 9.36 35.35 44.09
CA GLU A 10 10.60 34.53 44.13
C GLU A 10 10.55 33.39 45.21
N GLY A 11 11.44 32.38 45.15
CA GLY A 11 11.94 31.55 46.29
C GLY A 11 11.04 30.44 46.92
N GLY A 12 11.55 29.47 47.69
CA GLY A 12 12.95 29.02 47.88
C GLY A 12 13.24 28.27 49.22
N LYS A 13 14.11 27.22 49.18
CA LYS A 13 14.72 26.44 50.30
C LYS A 13 13.80 25.44 51.08
N ARG A 14 14.31 24.51 51.92
CA ARG A 14 15.39 23.47 51.84
C ARG A 14 15.49 22.76 53.24
N SER A 15 16.34 21.71 53.33
CA SER A 15 16.90 21.06 54.57
C SER A 15 15.94 20.26 55.49
N SER A 16 16.36 19.19 56.19
CA SER A 16 17.55 18.31 56.05
C SER A 16 17.54 17.16 57.10
N CYS A 17 18.10 16.00 56.75
CA CYS A 17 18.85 15.05 57.60
C CYS A 17 18.15 14.33 58.78
N ASP A 18 18.54 13.14 59.26
CA ASP A 18 19.36 11.94 58.86
C ASP A 18 19.10 10.87 59.99
N ASP A 19 19.42 9.56 60.00
CA ASP A 19 20.08 8.58 59.10
C ASP A 19 19.60 7.12 59.46
N ASP A 20 20.42 6.09 59.20
CA ASP A 20 20.51 4.71 59.80
C ASP A 20 19.62 3.52 59.30
N ASP A 21 20.29 2.60 58.58
CA ASP A 21 20.26 1.11 58.51
C ASP A 21 18.96 0.25 58.60
N ASP A 22 18.75 -0.65 57.61
CA ASP A 22 19.01 -2.11 57.74
C ASP A 22 19.01 -2.86 56.36
N GLU A 23 19.42 -4.14 56.32
CA GLU A 23 19.71 -4.93 55.10
C GLU A 23 18.49 -5.48 54.30
N ASN A 24 18.46 -5.31 52.96
CA ASN A 24 18.45 -6.46 52.03
C ASN A 24 18.66 -6.16 50.52
N SER A 25 18.99 -7.22 49.75
CA SER A 25 19.44 -7.16 48.35
C SER A 25 18.34 -6.95 47.29
N PRO A 26 18.53 -6.09 46.26
CA PRO A 26 17.63 -5.96 45.11
C PRO A 26 18.17 -6.61 43.81
N LEU A 27 17.27 -7.20 43.00
CA LEU A 27 17.58 -7.61 41.63
C LEU A 27 17.73 -6.38 40.72
N LEU A 28 18.91 -6.19 40.11
CA LEU A 28 19.17 -5.05 39.24
C LEU A 28 18.80 -5.34 37.77
N VAL A 29 17.54 -5.05 37.41
CA VAL A 29 17.05 -5.10 36.02
C VAL A 29 17.57 -3.89 35.26
N VAL A 30 18.64 -4.06 34.49
CA VAL A 30 19.16 -3.02 33.59
C VAL A 30 18.23 -2.88 32.38
N LYS A 31 17.58 -1.72 32.26
CA LYS A 31 16.88 -1.27 31.05
C LYS A 31 17.82 -0.48 30.14
N ASP A 32 17.41 -0.40 28.88
CA ASP A 32 17.76 0.58 27.86
C ASP A 32 19.25 0.75 27.48
N PHE A 33 19.56 0.42 26.22
CA PHE A 33 20.65 1.03 25.47
C PHE A 33 20.08 1.67 24.21
N GLN A 34 20.35 2.97 24.03
CA GLN A 34 19.97 3.70 22.82
C GLN A 34 20.91 3.33 21.66
N SER A 35 20.38 3.29 20.44
CA SER A 35 21.18 3.14 19.23
C SER A 35 21.95 4.43 18.94
N VAL A 36 23.29 4.36 18.99
CA VAL A 36 24.17 5.46 18.57
C VAL A 36 24.61 5.20 17.13
N ASP A 37 24.03 5.93 16.18
CA ASP A 37 24.48 5.93 14.79
C ASP A 37 25.79 6.73 14.66
N LEU A 38 26.86 6.07 14.19
CA LEU A 38 28.11 6.72 13.81
C LEU A 38 28.17 6.91 12.28
N PRO A 39 28.34 8.13 11.77
CA PRO A 39 28.33 8.39 10.34
C PRO A 39 29.66 8.02 9.68
N PHE A 40 29.68 6.90 8.95
CA PHE A 40 30.74 6.59 8.00
C PHE A 40 30.25 6.78 6.57
N ALA A 41 30.62 7.89 5.95
CA ALA A 41 30.50 8.07 4.51
C ALA A 41 31.64 7.30 3.83
N PHE A 42 31.30 6.38 2.93
CA PHE A 42 32.25 5.87 1.94
C PHE A 42 32.16 6.76 0.71
N ASP A 43 33.20 7.56 0.49
CA ASP A 43 33.37 8.24 -0.79
C ASP A 43 33.71 7.22 -1.88
N ARG A 44 33.32 7.49 -3.12
CA ARG A 44 33.50 6.57 -4.24
C ARG A 44 34.64 7.05 -5.14
N ASP A 45 35.81 6.42 -5.03
CA ASP A 45 36.75 6.40 -6.16
C ASP A 45 37.63 5.14 -6.19
N ILE A 46 37.73 4.58 -7.41
CA ILE A 46 38.87 3.86 -7.99
C ILE A 46 39.59 2.79 -7.12
N LEU A 47 39.30 1.50 -7.38
CA LEU A 47 40.29 0.53 -7.92
C LEU A 47 39.69 -0.88 -8.14
N ASP A 48 40.06 -1.50 -9.25
CA ASP A 48 39.99 -2.95 -9.51
C ASP A 48 41.19 -3.69 -8.85
N PHE A 49 41.38 -4.97 -9.20
CA PHE A 49 42.49 -5.89 -8.82
C PHE A 49 42.22 -6.79 -7.58
N PRO A 50 42.95 -7.90 -7.39
CA PRO A 50 42.46 -9.18 -7.90
C PRO A 50 42.41 -10.29 -6.82
N THR A 51 42.07 -11.52 -7.24
CA THR A 51 42.01 -12.70 -6.37
C THR A 51 43.40 -13.18 -5.92
N GLU A 52 43.91 -12.68 -4.78
CA GLU A 52 44.94 -13.40 -4.02
C GLU A 52 44.97 -13.04 -2.51
N TYR A 53 45.57 -13.91 -1.69
CA TYR A 53 45.52 -13.84 -0.23
C TYR A 53 46.29 -12.64 0.34
N SER A 54 45.57 -11.68 0.95
CA SER A 54 46.14 -10.56 1.71
C SER A 54 45.73 -10.62 3.19
N ARG A 55 46.69 -10.40 4.11
CA ARG A 55 46.46 -10.40 5.57
C ARG A 55 46.13 -8.99 6.04
N TYR A 56 44.93 -8.78 6.58
CA TYR A 56 44.54 -7.49 7.17
C TYR A 56 44.84 -7.44 8.68
N HIS A 57 45.84 -6.63 9.06
CA HIS A 57 46.02 -6.20 10.44
C HIS A 57 45.38 -4.82 10.64
N LEU A 58 44.13 -4.77 11.15
CA LEU A 58 43.59 -3.53 11.72
C LEU A 58 44.08 -3.37 13.15
N SER A 59 44.80 -2.27 13.42
CA SER A 59 45.10 -1.78 14.75
C SER A 59 44.14 -0.66 15.14
N ALA A 60 43.14 -0.97 15.97
CA ALA A 60 42.29 0.04 16.58
C ALA A 60 42.97 0.61 17.83
N TRP A 61 43.21 1.92 17.87
CA TRP A 61 43.59 2.63 19.09
C TRP A 61 42.33 3.09 19.83
N ILE A 62 42.21 2.73 21.11
CA ILE A 62 41.21 3.24 22.04
C ILE A 62 41.95 3.83 23.24
N SER A 63 41.52 4.99 23.72
CA SER A 63 42.25 5.79 24.71
C SER A 63 42.00 5.34 26.16
N ASP A 64 42.28 4.08 26.47
CA ASP A 64 42.61 3.61 27.82
C ASP A 64 43.49 2.35 27.75
N ARG A 65 44.11 1.92 28.85
CA ARG A 65 45.16 0.88 28.94
C ARG A 65 44.67 -0.57 28.77
N SER A 66 43.74 -0.80 27.84
CA SER A 66 43.19 -2.12 27.50
C SER A 66 43.45 -2.48 26.03
N LEU A 67 44.39 -3.39 25.78
CA LEU A 67 44.87 -3.71 24.43
C LEU A 67 43.93 -4.72 23.72
N ILE A 68 42.88 -4.21 23.07
CA ILE A 68 41.94 -5.03 22.31
C ILE A 68 42.54 -5.44 20.96
N ARG A 69 42.92 -6.71 20.82
CA ARG A 69 43.23 -7.32 19.51
C ARG A 69 41.94 -7.79 18.84
N LEU A 70 41.55 -7.17 17.72
CA LEU A 70 40.64 -7.82 16.77
C LEU A 70 41.39 -8.97 16.06
N ILE A 71 40.72 -10.10 15.92
CA ILE A 71 41.15 -11.21 15.06
C ILE A 71 40.07 -11.38 13.99
N VAL A 72 40.43 -11.10 12.73
CA VAL A 72 39.58 -11.37 11.57
C VAL A 72 39.94 -12.75 11.04
N VAL A 73 39.02 -13.70 11.16
CA VAL A 73 39.20 -15.06 10.64
C VAL A 73 38.41 -15.20 9.33
N PRO A 74 39.04 -15.46 8.18
CA PRO A 74 38.31 -15.85 6.98
C PRO A 74 37.79 -17.29 7.16
N VAL A 75 36.46 -17.47 7.07
CA VAL A 75 35.80 -18.78 7.27
C VAL A 75 35.19 -19.24 5.96
N ASN A 76 35.66 -20.38 5.44
CA ASN A 76 34.92 -21.15 4.43
C ASN A 76 33.81 -21.93 5.15
N ALA A 77 32.56 -21.56 4.90
CA ALA A 77 31.40 -22.16 5.58
C ALA A 77 30.55 -23.01 4.62
N THR A 78 30.33 -24.28 4.97
CA THR A 78 29.44 -25.19 4.25
C THR A 78 28.04 -25.12 4.87
N ILE A 79 27.01 -24.79 4.08
CA ILE A 79 25.63 -24.64 4.56
C ILE A 79 24.86 -25.95 4.35
N GLN A 80 24.36 -26.55 5.42
CA GLN A 80 23.27 -27.54 5.37
C GLN A 80 21.97 -26.91 5.88
N GLN A 81 20.87 -27.15 5.17
CA GLN A 81 19.52 -26.78 5.62
C GLN A 81 18.84 -27.98 6.27
N ASN A 82 18.31 -27.80 7.48
CA ASN A 82 17.36 -28.72 8.10
C ASN A 82 16.01 -28.02 8.30
N SER A 83 14.93 -28.71 7.96
CA SER A 83 13.57 -28.17 8.01
C SER A 83 13.01 -28.16 9.44
N CYS A 84 12.98 -27.00 10.09
CA CYS A 84 11.85 -26.46 10.88
C CYS A 84 12.21 -25.14 11.59
N PHE A 85 13.49 -24.90 11.87
CA PHE A 85 13.99 -23.64 12.43
C PHE A 85 15.23 -23.18 11.66
N ASN A 86 15.33 -21.89 11.34
CA ASN A 86 16.49 -21.30 10.66
C ASN A 86 17.66 -21.07 11.64
N LEU A 87 18.13 -22.14 12.26
CA LEU A 87 19.38 -22.16 13.01
C LEU A 87 20.51 -22.51 12.04
N VAL A 88 21.47 -21.59 11.84
CA VAL A 88 22.67 -21.87 11.04
C VAL A 88 23.82 -22.16 12.00
N THR A 89 24.03 -23.44 12.28
CA THR A 89 25.16 -23.90 13.10
C THR A 89 26.44 -23.83 12.28
N LEU A 90 27.28 -22.81 12.54
CA LEU A 90 28.59 -22.67 11.92
C LEU A 90 29.62 -23.53 12.65
N HIS A 91 29.94 -24.71 12.12
CA HIS A 91 31.13 -25.44 12.57
C HIS A 91 32.39 -24.76 12.02
N VAL A 92 33.19 -24.16 12.92
CA VAL A 92 34.47 -23.56 12.57
C VAL A 92 35.58 -24.56 12.87
N GLU A 93 35.97 -25.34 11.87
CA GLU A 93 37.10 -26.27 11.98
C GLU A 93 38.38 -25.57 11.49
N GLY A 94 39.35 -25.37 12.38
CA GLY A 94 40.53 -24.55 12.06
C GLY A 94 41.67 -24.68 13.07
N GLN A 95 42.61 -25.59 12.80
CA GLN A 95 43.84 -25.73 13.58
C GLN A 95 44.79 -24.53 13.41
N LYS A 96 44.70 -23.53 14.30
CA LYS A 96 45.81 -22.60 14.60
C LYS A 96 45.84 -22.23 16.08
N SER A 97 46.86 -22.72 16.78
CA SER A 97 47.13 -22.36 18.17
C SER A 97 47.53 -20.89 18.30
N LEU A 98 46.95 -20.22 19.29
CA LEU A 98 47.26 -18.83 19.66
C LEU A 98 48.26 -18.84 20.82
N SER A 99 49.55 -18.63 20.53
CA SER A 99 50.55 -18.39 21.56
C SER A 99 50.42 -16.97 22.13
N LEU A 100 50.05 -16.88 23.40
CA LEU A 100 50.08 -15.64 24.19
C LEU A 100 51.39 -15.60 24.99
N SER A 101 51.99 -14.41 25.12
CA SER A 101 53.14 -14.20 26.01
C SER A 101 52.68 -14.00 27.46
N GLU A 102 53.52 -14.46 28.39
CA GLU A 102 53.19 -14.83 29.78
C GLU A 102 52.59 -13.72 30.67
N ASN A 103 52.61 -12.45 30.23
CA ASN A 103 52.10 -11.30 30.99
C ASN A 103 50.85 -10.63 30.38
N THR A 104 50.14 -11.29 29.45
CA THR A 104 48.99 -10.68 28.74
C THR A 104 47.66 -10.91 29.48
N LYS A 105 47.22 -9.97 30.32
CA LYS A 105 45.84 -9.98 30.87
C LYS A 105 44.81 -9.59 29.80
N LEU A 106 44.02 -10.57 29.33
CA LEU A 106 42.90 -10.38 28.41
C LEU A 106 41.60 -10.10 29.18
N ALA A 107 41.04 -8.89 29.05
CA ALA A 107 39.79 -8.50 29.71
C ALA A 107 38.53 -8.93 28.95
N SER A 108 38.58 -9.01 27.61
CA SER A 108 37.54 -9.64 26.79
C SER A 108 38.09 -9.99 25.40
N VAL A 109 37.47 -10.97 24.75
CA VAL A 109 37.64 -11.25 23.32
C VAL A 109 36.32 -10.96 22.62
N ARG A 110 36.36 -10.26 21.47
CA ARG A 110 35.21 -10.06 20.59
C ARG A 110 35.54 -10.60 19.20
N LEU A 111 34.77 -11.58 18.75
CA LEU A 111 34.86 -12.11 17.39
C LEU A 111 34.06 -11.20 16.44
N LEU A 112 34.63 -10.87 15.28
CA LEU A 112 33.93 -10.11 14.24
C LEU A 112 33.84 -10.98 12.97
N VAL A 113 32.64 -11.44 12.63
CA VAL A 113 32.38 -12.27 11.45
C VAL A 113 31.91 -11.37 10.31
N ALA A 114 32.78 -11.12 9.34
CA ALA A 114 32.45 -10.44 8.10
C ALA A 114 32.09 -11.47 7.02
N LEU A 115 30.90 -11.37 6.43
CA LEU A 115 30.48 -12.18 5.30
C LEU A 115 30.70 -11.41 3.99
N SER A 116 31.26 -12.08 2.97
CA SER A 116 31.66 -11.50 1.68
C SER A 116 30.53 -10.82 0.88
N ASN A 117 29.27 -11.03 1.26
CA ASN A 117 28.10 -10.69 0.46
C ASN A 117 27.39 -9.41 0.96
N GLY A 118 28.11 -8.51 1.62
CA GLY A 118 27.62 -7.17 2.00
C GLY A 118 26.65 -7.12 3.19
N ALA A 119 26.57 -8.19 3.99
CA ALA A 119 25.69 -8.25 5.16
C ALA A 119 26.43 -7.87 6.45
N THR A 120 26.09 -6.72 7.05
CA THR A 120 26.56 -6.33 8.38
C THR A 120 25.84 -7.16 9.45
N VAL A 121 26.59 -7.91 10.26
CA VAL A 121 26.04 -8.71 11.37
C VAL A 121 25.99 -7.85 12.64
N ALA A 122 24.85 -7.86 13.34
CA ALA A 122 24.70 -7.16 14.61
C ALA A 122 25.46 -7.87 15.75
N PHE A 123 26.08 -7.11 16.65
CA PHE A 123 26.83 -7.66 17.78
C PHE A 123 25.94 -8.43 18.76
N SER A 124 26.32 -9.67 19.08
CA SER A 124 25.84 -10.39 20.25
C SER A 124 26.91 -10.40 21.35
N GLN A 125 26.47 -10.35 22.61
CA GLN A 125 27.37 -10.46 23.77
C GLN A 125 27.55 -11.93 24.12
N ILE A 126 28.76 -12.47 23.90
CA ILE A 126 29.12 -13.81 24.33
C ILE A 126 29.07 -13.86 25.86
N ARG A 127 28.14 -14.64 26.42
CA ARG A 127 28.14 -14.97 27.85
C ARG A 127 29.17 -16.06 28.10
N SER A 128 30.18 -15.76 28.90
CA SER A 128 31.08 -16.77 29.45
C SER A 128 30.39 -17.61 30.53
N GLY A 129 30.72 -18.90 30.58
CA GLY A 129 30.41 -19.78 31.70
C GLY A 129 31.15 -21.12 31.56
N PRO A 130 31.37 -21.87 32.65
CA PRO A 130 31.14 -21.49 34.04
C PRO A 130 32.26 -20.58 34.60
N LYS A 131 32.22 -20.26 35.90
CA LYS A 131 33.35 -19.61 36.58
C LYS A 131 34.55 -20.56 36.61
N ILE A 132 35.70 -20.13 36.10
CA ILE A 132 37.00 -20.71 36.48
C ILE A 132 37.36 -20.10 37.83
N ASN A 133 37.33 -20.91 38.90
CA ASN A 133 37.81 -20.48 40.21
C ASN A 133 39.33 -20.28 40.15
N THR A 134 39.81 -19.14 40.62
CA THR A 134 41.22 -18.72 40.53
C THR A 134 42.08 -19.36 41.62
N GLU A 135 42.29 -20.68 41.56
CA GLU A 135 43.26 -21.35 42.46
C GLU A 135 43.81 -22.67 41.88
N THR A 136 44.37 -22.63 40.67
CA THR A 136 45.45 -23.53 40.18
C THR A 136 45.99 -23.01 38.84
N GLY A 137 47.22 -23.38 38.46
CA GLY A 137 47.87 -22.87 37.25
C GLY A 137 47.36 -23.51 35.95
N VAL A 138 47.17 -22.70 34.90
CA VAL A 138 46.85 -23.17 33.55
C VAL A 138 48.13 -23.64 32.85
N THR A 139 48.15 -24.87 32.36
CA THR A 139 49.26 -25.40 31.55
C THR A 139 49.18 -24.93 30.10
N PRO A 140 50.32 -24.70 29.40
CA PRO A 140 50.30 -24.38 27.98
C PRO A 140 49.74 -25.55 27.16
N GLY A 141 48.68 -25.31 26.36
CA GLY A 141 48.16 -26.28 25.40
C GLY A 141 46.67 -26.64 25.50
N THR A 142 45.90 -26.04 26.43
CA THR A 142 44.44 -26.23 26.46
C THR A 142 43.76 -25.49 25.30
N ASP A 143 43.14 -26.24 24.39
CA ASP A 143 42.17 -25.69 23.43
C ASP A 143 40.94 -25.13 24.17
N VAL A 144 40.40 -24.02 23.66
CA VAL A 144 39.19 -23.36 24.19
C VAL A 144 38.16 -23.27 23.07
N SER A 145 37.10 -24.08 23.16
CA SER A 145 35.94 -24.00 22.27
C SER A 145 35.02 -22.84 22.65
N PHE A 146 34.38 -22.25 21.64
CA PHE A 146 33.42 -21.16 21.82
C PHE A 146 32.18 -21.40 20.95
N ASP A 147 31.02 -21.65 21.57
CA ASP A 147 29.74 -21.74 20.86
C ASP A 147 29.20 -20.34 20.55
N ALA A 148 29.07 -20.01 19.26
CA ALA A 148 28.61 -18.71 18.78
C ALA A 148 27.26 -18.83 18.04
N ILE A 149 26.16 -18.43 18.70
CA ILE A 149 24.82 -18.38 18.08
C ILE A 149 24.71 -17.12 17.22
N VAL A 150 24.79 -17.28 15.89
CA VAL A 150 24.63 -16.19 14.91
C VAL A 150 23.18 -16.11 14.43
N VAL A 151 22.43 -15.11 14.91
CA VAL A 151 21.04 -14.88 14.48
C VAL A 151 21.04 -14.08 13.18
N LEU A 152 20.96 -14.78 12.04
CA LEU A 152 20.87 -14.17 10.70
C LEU A 152 19.47 -13.58 10.44
N GLY A 153 19.22 -12.39 10.97
CA GLY A 153 18.09 -11.57 10.58
C GLY A 153 18.18 -11.17 9.10
N ARG A 154 17.10 -11.38 8.33
CA ARG A 154 16.99 -10.86 6.95
C ARG A 154 16.91 -9.33 6.96
N LEU A 155 18.05 -8.67 6.93
CA LEU A 155 18.14 -7.31 6.39
C LEU A 155 17.68 -7.38 4.93
N ARG A 156 16.51 -6.80 4.63
CA ARG A 156 16.13 -6.52 3.24
C ARG A 156 17.13 -5.48 2.74
N ASN A 157 17.98 -5.85 1.79
CA ASN A 157 18.93 -4.90 1.18
C ASN A 157 18.15 -3.70 0.63
N HIS A 158 18.29 -2.55 1.29
CA HIS A 158 17.93 -1.26 0.72
C HIS A 158 19.00 -0.90 -0.33
N THR A 159 18.98 -1.61 -1.45
CA THR A 159 19.47 -1.04 -2.70
C THR A 159 18.78 0.30 -2.88
N MET A 160 19.55 1.36 -3.14
CA MET A 160 18.98 2.66 -3.50
C MET A 160 18.19 2.48 -4.80
N SER A 161 16.89 2.26 -4.68
CA SER A 161 16.00 2.08 -5.83
C SER A 161 16.08 3.35 -6.68
N SER A 162 16.55 3.20 -7.91
CA SER A 162 16.57 4.26 -8.91
C SER A 162 15.21 4.95 -8.96
N LEU A 163 15.19 6.27 -8.84
CA LEU A 163 13.97 7.09 -8.93
C LEU A 163 13.27 6.81 -10.26
N VAL A 164 12.04 6.31 -10.20
CA VAL A 164 11.27 5.98 -11.41
C VAL A 164 10.57 7.24 -11.90
N GLN A 165 11.00 7.73 -13.06
CA GLN A 165 10.37 8.86 -13.76
C GLN A 165 9.09 8.41 -14.47
N ILE A 166 8.02 9.19 -14.36
CA ILE A 166 6.69 8.90 -14.91
C ILE A 166 6.11 10.18 -15.50
N ASP A 167 5.62 10.14 -16.74
CA ASP A 167 4.95 11.28 -17.34
C ASP A 167 3.46 11.35 -16.90
N GLY A 168 3.09 12.40 -16.17
CA GLY A 168 1.73 12.66 -15.70
C GLY A 168 0.76 13.18 -16.78
N SER A 169 1.20 13.27 -18.04
CA SER A 169 0.35 13.50 -19.21
C SER A 169 -0.15 12.20 -19.86
N LEU A 170 0.37 11.03 -19.48
CA LEU A 170 -0.03 9.72 -20.05
C LEU A 170 -1.56 9.55 -20.10
N GLY A 171 -2.02 9.02 -21.22
CA GLY A 171 -3.45 8.93 -21.55
C GLY A 171 -4.10 10.31 -21.67
N GLU A 172 -5.13 10.56 -20.87
CA GLU A 172 -5.83 11.85 -20.85
C GLU A 172 -5.19 12.92 -19.93
N GLY A 173 -3.94 12.74 -19.52
CA GLY A 173 -3.35 13.50 -18.40
C GLY A 173 -4.24 13.48 -17.16
N GLY A 174 -4.81 12.31 -16.85
CA GLY A 174 -5.83 12.12 -15.82
C GLY A 174 -5.24 11.94 -14.41
N GLY A 175 -6.12 11.82 -13.41
CA GLY A 175 -5.72 11.44 -12.05
C GLY A 175 -5.17 10.00 -11.93
N GLN A 176 -5.33 9.18 -12.98
CA GLN A 176 -5.02 7.75 -12.95
C GLN A 176 -3.53 7.46 -12.71
N VAL A 177 -2.63 8.21 -13.35
CA VAL A 177 -1.18 8.07 -13.18
C VAL A 177 -0.82 8.19 -11.69
N LEU A 178 -1.31 9.22 -11.02
CA LEU A 178 -1.10 9.45 -9.59
C LEU A 178 -1.66 8.30 -8.75
N ARG A 179 -2.89 7.83 -9.02
CA ARG A 179 -3.53 6.77 -8.22
C ARG A 179 -2.73 5.47 -8.23
N ILE A 180 -2.34 5.00 -9.42
CA ILE A 180 -1.57 3.76 -9.57
C ILE A 180 -0.14 3.94 -9.05
N ALA A 181 0.55 5.02 -9.43
CA ALA A 181 1.95 5.22 -9.07
C ALA A 181 2.16 5.38 -7.56
N LEU A 182 1.33 6.18 -6.88
CA LEU A 182 1.42 6.38 -5.41
C LEU A 182 1.15 5.07 -4.64
N SER A 183 0.20 4.26 -5.12
CA SER A 183 -0.13 2.96 -4.53
C SER A 183 1.04 1.97 -4.68
N LEU A 184 1.54 1.79 -5.90
CA LEU A 184 2.66 0.88 -6.17
C LEU A 184 3.97 1.34 -5.54
N SER A 185 4.22 2.65 -5.51
CA SER A 185 5.36 3.25 -4.81
C SER A 185 5.35 2.87 -3.33
N THR A 186 4.21 3.14 -2.66
CA THR A 186 4.00 2.83 -1.24
C THR A 186 4.14 1.34 -0.93
N LEU A 187 3.58 0.47 -1.78
CA LEU A 187 3.57 -0.98 -1.55
C LEU A 187 4.92 -1.67 -1.83
N TYR A 188 5.65 -1.24 -2.87
CA TYR A 188 6.93 -1.86 -3.26
C TYR A 188 8.18 -1.11 -2.76
N GLY A 189 8.01 0.03 -2.07
CA GLY A 189 9.11 0.85 -1.57
C GLY A 189 9.91 1.53 -2.69
N ILE A 190 9.26 1.84 -3.82
CA ILE A 190 9.90 2.39 -5.03
C ILE A 190 9.75 3.91 -5.01
N PRO A 191 10.84 4.70 -4.92
CA PRO A 191 10.79 6.15 -5.14
C PRO A 191 10.32 6.47 -6.55
N ILE A 192 9.36 7.39 -6.66
CA ILE A 192 8.83 7.86 -7.94
C ILE A 192 8.98 9.37 -8.08
N GLU A 193 9.02 9.82 -9.32
CA GLU A 193 8.84 11.20 -9.70
C GLU A 193 7.83 11.26 -10.84
N ILE A 194 6.85 12.16 -10.73
CA ILE A 194 5.80 12.36 -11.74
C ILE A 194 5.88 13.81 -12.23
N GLU A 195 6.19 14.00 -13.51
CA GLU A 195 6.18 15.32 -14.16
C GLU A 195 4.86 15.55 -14.94
N ASN A 196 4.70 16.70 -15.62
CA ASN A 196 3.57 16.99 -16.51
C ASN A 196 2.16 16.75 -15.93
N ILE A 197 1.99 16.78 -14.60
CA ILE A 197 0.74 16.39 -13.93
C ILE A 197 -0.42 17.19 -14.49
N ARG A 198 -1.38 16.50 -15.13
CA ARG A 198 -2.60 17.10 -15.71
C ARG A 198 -2.33 18.20 -16.75
N ALA A 199 -1.22 18.13 -17.48
CA ALA A 199 -0.84 19.11 -18.52
C ALA A 199 -1.96 19.36 -19.56
N GLY A 200 -2.66 18.31 -19.99
CA GLY A 200 -3.78 18.39 -20.95
C GLY A 200 -5.12 18.91 -20.38
N ARG A 201 -5.16 19.57 -19.21
CA ARG A 201 -6.39 20.06 -18.57
C ARG A 201 -6.35 21.58 -18.34
N PRO A 202 -7.48 22.32 -18.42
CA PRO A 202 -7.52 23.79 -18.30
C PRO A 202 -6.97 24.40 -17.00
N LYS A 203 -6.74 23.57 -15.97
CA LYS A 203 -5.99 23.91 -14.76
C LYS A 203 -5.04 22.75 -14.47
N PRO A 204 -3.78 22.79 -14.93
CA PRO A 204 -2.80 21.74 -14.70
C PRO A 204 -2.41 21.55 -13.22
N GLY A 205 -1.53 20.59 -12.96
CA GLY A 205 -0.96 20.28 -11.66
C GLY A 205 -1.91 19.56 -10.69
N LEU A 206 -1.46 19.34 -9.46
CA LEU A 206 -2.26 18.68 -8.42
C LEU A 206 -3.54 19.48 -8.09
N ALA A 207 -4.71 18.85 -8.20
CA ALA A 207 -5.95 19.40 -7.65
C ALA A 207 -6.07 19.06 -6.14
N ALA A 208 -6.96 19.72 -5.40
CA ALA A 208 -7.15 19.49 -3.96
C ALA A 208 -7.36 17.99 -3.60
N GLN A 209 -8.12 17.27 -4.41
CA GLN A 209 -8.31 15.82 -4.29
C GLN A 209 -7.00 15.02 -4.51
N HIS A 210 -6.25 15.34 -5.56
CA HIS A 210 -4.96 14.67 -5.85
C HIS A 210 -3.95 14.92 -4.73
N LEU A 211 -3.84 16.15 -4.25
CA LEU A 211 -3.02 16.51 -3.09
C LEU A 211 -3.45 15.73 -1.83
N LYS A 212 -4.76 15.64 -1.56
CA LYS A 212 -5.27 14.87 -0.41
C LYS A 212 -4.95 13.37 -0.49
N GLY A 213 -4.91 12.81 -1.70
CA GLY A 213 -4.42 11.45 -1.95
C GLY A 213 -2.93 11.28 -1.63
N VAL A 214 -2.09 12.22 -2.09
CA VAL A 214 -0.65 12.26 -1.79
C VAL A 214 -0.39 12.38 -0.28
N GLU A 215 -1.09 13.29 0.40
CA GLU A 215 -0.98 13.48 1.85
C GLU A 215 -1.41 12.23 2.63
N LEU A 216 -2.48 11.56 2.19
CA LEU A 216 -2.98 10.33 2.82
C LEU A 216 -1.95 9.20 2.75
N VAL A 217 -1.41 8.87 1.57
CA VAL A 217 -0.38 7.81 1.49
C VAL A 217 0.93 8.24 2.14
N LYS A 218 1.29 9.53 2.09
CA LYS A 218 2.42 10.08 2.85
C LYS A 218 2.30 9.80 4.34
N GLU A 219 1.10 9.95 4.92
CA GLU A 219 0.85 9.61 6.32
C GLU A 219 0.88 8.09 6.56
N MET A 220 0.37 7.28 5.63
CA MET A 220 0.38 5.82 5.74
C MET A 220 1.80 5.22 5.70
N CYS A 221 2.75 5.79 4.94
CA CYS A 221 4.11 5.26 4.79
C CYS A 221 5.25 6.23 5.18
N ASN A 222 4.95 7.29 5.92
CA ASN A 222 5.94 8.28 6.39
C ASN A 222 6.81 8.87 5.26
N ALA A 223 6.24 9.09 4.08
CA ALA A 223 6.98 9.44 2.88
C ALA A 223 7.63 10.84 2.93
N GLN A 224 8.80 10.97 2.29
CA GLN A 224 9.33 12.29 1.91
C GLN A 224 8.71 12.72 0.59
N VAL A 225 8.23 13.96 0.52
CA VAL A 225 7.47 14.47 -0.64
C VAL A 225 7.89 15.90 -0.98
N ARG A 226 8.20 16.16 -2.25
CA ARG A 226 8.43 17.50 -2.81
C ARG A 226 7.45 17.72 -3.97
N GLY A 227 6.96 18.94 -4.13
CA GLY A 227 5.87 19.23 -5.09
C GLY A 227 4.46 18.90 -4.57
N GLY A 228 4.32 18.50 -3.30
CA GLY A 228 3.03 18.26 -2.66
C GLY A 228 2.27 19.55 -2.33
N TYR A 229 1.82 20.30 -3.34
CA TYR A 229 0.98 21.50 -3.20
C TYR A 229 0.01 21.66 -4.39
N ILE A 230 -1.08 22.41 -4.20
CA ILE A 230 -2.10 22.62 -5.23
C ILE A 230 -1.50 23.38 -6.44
N GLY A 231 -1.73 22.86 -7.64
CA GLY A 231 -1.20 23.40 -8.89
C GLY A 231 0.21 22.94 -9.24
N SER A 232 0.89 22.14 -8.40
CA SER A 232 2.21 21.62 -8.75
C SER A 232 2.14 20.62 -9.90
N THR A 233 2.92 20.85 -10.96
CA THR A 233 3.03 20.00 -12.16
C THR A 233 4.04 18.86 -12.00
N ARG A 234 4.85 18.86 -10.93
CA ARG A 234 5.91 17.88 -10.66
C ARG A 234 5.85 17.40 -9.22
N LEU A 235 5.92 16.10 -8.98
CA LEU A 235 5.82 15.47 -7.67
C LEU A 235 6.91 14.42 -7.49
N GLU A 236 7.85 14.64 -6.57
CA GLU A 236 8.82 13.64 -6.11
C GLU A 236 8.27 12.99 -4.83
N PHE A 237 8.09 11.66 -4.84
CA PHE A 237 7.53 10.89 -3.72
C PHE A 237 8.46 9.72 -3.37
N ARG A 238 9.05 9.77 -2.18
CA ARG A 238 9.94 8.73 -1.66
C ARG A 238 9.24 8.01 -0.50
N PRO A 239 8.72 6.79 -0.71
CA PRO A 239 8.00 6.04 0.32
C PRO A 239 8.96 5.64 1.44
N GLY A 240 8.52 5.82 2.69
CA GLY A 240 9.12 5.14 3.84
C GLY A 240 8.45 3.79 4.10
N PRO A 241 8.73 3.15 5.24
CA PRO A 241 7.98 1.97 5.67
C PRO A 241 6.54 2.34 6.03
N LEU A 242 5.59 1.47 5.67
CA LEU A 242 4.20 1.55 6.15
C LEU A 242 4.18 1.61 7.69
N ASN A 243 3.37 2.54 8.21
CA ASN A 243 3.22 2.80 9.64
C ASN A 243 2.74 1.54 10.37
N LYS A 244 3.29 1.24 11.55
CA LYS A 244 2.95 0.03 12.32
C LYS A 244 1.98 0.28 13.49
N ILE A 245 1.71 1.54 13.83
CA ILE A 245 1.00 1.92 15.06
C ILE A 245 -0.35 2.57 14.74
N LYS A 246 -0.40 3.49 13.77
CA LYS A 246 -1.65 4.18 13.41
C LYS A 246 -2.62 3.19 12.74
N ARG A 247 -3.91 3.29 13.10
CA ARG A 247 -5.00 2.45 12.57
C ARG A 247 -6.08 3.24 11.84
N THR A 248 -6.27 4.52 12.17
CA THR A 248 -7.27 5.39 11.55
C THR A 248 -6.60 6.51 10.80
N PHE A 249 -6.90 6.66 9.50
CA PHE A 249 -6.40 7.73 8.64
C PHE A 249 -7.58 8.58 8.13
N VAL A 250 -7.37 9.89 8.00
CA VAL A 250 -8.46 10.84 7.69
C VAL A 250 -8.09 11.72 6.50
N ALA A 251 -8.90 11.66 5.45
CA ALA A 251 -8.68 12.38 4.20
C ALA A 251 -9.89 13.27 3.86
N ASP A 252 -9.82 14.51 4.34
CA ASP A 252 -10.83 15.54 4.08
C ASP A 252 -10.39 16.45 2.92
N THR A 253 -11.13 16.39 1.81
CA THR A 253 -10.89 17.17 0.59
C THR A 253 -11.28 18.64 0.69
N LYS A 254 -12.02 19.05 1.75
CA LYS A 254 -12.60 20.39 1.95
C LYS A 254 -13.44 20.90 0.76
N THR A 255 -13.88 20.00 -0.13
CA THR A 255 -14.51 20.30 -1.43
C THR A 255 -15.45 19.15 -1.84
N ALA A 256 -16.05 19.22 -3.03
CA ALA A 256 -16.75 18.08 -3.64
C ALA A 256 -15.81 17.06 -4.32
N GLY A 257 -14.57 16.90 -3.85
CA GLY A 257 -13.65 15.89 -4.39
C GLY A 257 -14.18 14.47 -4.13
N CYS A 258 -14.30 13.65 -5.19
CA CYS A 258 -14.81 12.28 -5.10
C CYS A 258 -13.98 11.45 -4.09
N ILE A 259 -14.66 10.90 -3.07
CA ILE A 259 -14.01 10.08 -2.05
C ILE A 259 -13.54 8.72 -2.59
N CYS A 260 -14.25 8.15 -3.56
CA CYS A 260 -13.94 6.82 -4.12
C CYS A 260 -12.59 6.84 -4.86
N LEU A 261 -12.25 7.95 -5.52
CA LEU A 261 -10.94 8.16 -6.14
C LEU A 261 -9.79 8.36 -5.12
N LEU A 262 -10.09 8.72 -3.86
CA LEU A 262 -9.11 8.67 -2.77
C LEU A 262 -8.95 7.24 -2.24
N ALA A 263 -10.06 6.52 -2.11
CA ALA A 263 -10.05 5.12 -1.71
C ALA A 263 -9.26 4.25 -2.71
N GLN A 264 -9.33 4.52 -4.01
CA GLN A 264 -8.48 3.86 -5.03
C GLN A 264 -6.96 4.01 -4.78
N VAL A 265 -6.51 5.04 -4.05
CA VAL A 265 -5.08 5.20 -3.67
C VAL A 265 -4.76 4.48 -2.36
N ALA A 266 -5.64 4.59 -1.37
CA ALA A 266 -5.34 4.15 0.00
C ALA A 266 -5.81 2.73 0.32
N LEU A 267 -6.81 2.20 -0.38
CA LEU A 267 -7.31 0.84 -0.17
C LEU A 267 -6.25 -0.24 -0.47
N PRO A 268 -5.46 -0.18 -1.57
CA PRO A 268 -4.34 -1.10 -1.77
C PRO A 268 -3.33 -1.03 -0.61
N CYS A 269 -3.00 0.18 -0.14
CA CYS A 269 -2.09 0.41 0.98
C CYS A 269 -2.65 -0.10 2.32
N ALA A 270 -3.97 -0.07 2.53
CA ALA A 270 -4.64 -0.59 3.72
C ALA A 270 -4.80 -2.13 3.71
N LEU A 271 -4.96 -2.73 2.53
CA LEU A 271 -5.03 -4.19 2.38
C LEU A 271 -3.69 -4.88 2.72
N PHE A 272 -2.57 -4.26 2.37
CA PHE A 272 -1.22 -4.77 2.66
C PHE A 272 -0.56 -4.08 3.87
N PHE A 273 -1.36 -3.50 4.77
CA PHE A 273 -0.86 -2.80 5.95
C PHE A 273 -0.22 -3.78 6.97
N PRO A 274 0.89 -3.43 7.63
CA PRO A 274 1.70 -4.39 8.40
C PRO A 274 1.16 -4.68 9.82
N CYS A 275 -0.12 -5.08 9.94
CA CYS A 275 -0.74 -5.55 11.18
C CYS A 275 -1.91 -6.51 10.92
N ASN A 276 -2.37 -7.21 11.95
CA ASN A 276 -3.61 -8.02 11.88
C ASN A 276 -4.89 -7.20 12.18
N ASP A 277 -4.73 -6.00 12.76
CA ASP A 277 -5.85 -5.15 13.19
C ASP A 277 -6.53 -4.45 12.01
N THR A 278 -7.81 -4.14 12.17
CA THR A 278 -8.60 -3.37 11.20
C THR A 278 -8.06 -1.94 11.00
N ILE A 279 -7.80 -1.56 9.75
CA ILE A 279 -7.47 -0.20 9.33
C ILE A 279 -8.75 0.54 8.97
N THR A 280 -8.91 1.75 9.49
CA THR A 280 -10.07 2.62 9.22
C THR A 280 -9.64 3.80 8.35
N LEU A 281 -10.31 3.99 7.22
CA LEU A 281 -10.10 5.15 6.33
C LEU A 281 -11.35 6.03 6.36
N ILE A 282 -11.22 7.26 6.84
CA ILE A 282 -12.30 8.24 6.94
C ILE A 282 -12.14 9.26 5.81
N PHE A 283 -13.00 9.19 4.81
CA PHE A 283 -12.99 10.11 3.67
C PHE A 283 -14.07 11.16 3.82
N LYS A 284 -13.73 12.44 3.59
CA LYS A 284 -14.69 13.55 3.58
C LYS A 284 -14.62 14.35 2.28
N GLY A 285 -15.76 14.54 1.62
CA GLY A 285 -15.81 15.11 0.28
C GLY A 285 -17.12 14.87 -0.46
N GLY A 286 -17.02 14.53 -1.74
CA GLY A 286 -18.17 14.16 -2.58
C GLY A 286 -18.38 12.64 -2.63
N THR A 287 -19.59 12.16 -2.29
CA THR A 287 -19.98 10.74 -2.38
C THR A 287 -20.55 10.37 -3.74
N ASN A 288 -21.22 11.32 -4.39
CA ASN A 288 -21.85 11.16 -5.70
C ASN A 288 -21.65 12.49 -6.45
N VAL A 289 -20.70 12.51 -7.39
CA VAL A 289 -20.20 13.73 -8.05
C VAL A 289 -19.76 13.43 -9.50
N PRO A 290 -19.79 14.40 -10.42
CA PRO A 290 -19.36 14.19 -11.79
C PRO A 290 -17.90 13.71 -11.90
N MET A 291 -17.61 12.90 -12.92
CA MET A 291 -16.26 12.41 -13.26
C MET A 291 -15.56 11.60 -12.15
N GLY A 292 -16.32 10.92 -11.29
CA GLY A 292 -15.77 9.94 -10.34
C GLY A 292 -16.85 8.93 -9.91
N PRO A 293 -16.48 7.68 -9.61
CA PRO A 293 -17.45 6.65 -9.27
C PRO A 293 -18.22 7.01 -7.99
N HIS A 294 -19.54 6.80 -8.04
CA HIS A 294 -20.43 6.95 -6.91
C HIS A 294 -20.11 5.97 -5.78
N ILE A 295 -20.53 6.27 -4.55
CA ILE A 295 -20.29 5.36 -3.42
C ILE A 295 -20.98 4.01 -3.60
N GLU A 296 -22.21 3.97 -4.13
CA GLU A 296 -22.89 2.72 -4.51
C GLU A 296 -22.09 1.91 -5.53
N TYR A 297 -21.46 2.56 -6.50
CA TYR A 297 -20.61 1.87 -7.46
C TYR A 297 -19.43 1.17 -6.75
N MET A 298 -18.82 1.86 -5.79
CA MET A 298 -17.72 1.32 -5.00
C MET A 298 -18.16 0.15 -4.09
N THR A 299 -19.36 0.21 -3.52
CA THR A 299 -19.84 -0.79 -2.54
C THR A 299 -20.57 -1.98 -3.15
N GLU A 300 -21.23 -1.79 -4.30
CA GLU A 300 -22.11 -2.78 -4.94
C GLU A 300 -21.56 -3.32 -6.27
N VAL A 301 -20.50 -2.73 -6.84
CA VAL A 301 -19.83 -3.22 -8.06
C VAL A 301 -18.37 -3.57 -7.78
N PHE A 302 -17.56 -2.59 -7.34
CA PHE A 302 -16.14 -2.81 -7.09
C PHE A 302 -15.88 -3.77 -5.91
N LYS A 303 -16.58 -3.62 -4.78
CA LYS A 303 -16.41 -4.51 -3.61
C LYS A 303 -16.74 -5.98 -3.89
N PRO A 304 -17.85 -6.35 -4.57
CA PRO A 304 -18.07 -7.73 -5.00
C PRO A 304 -16.97 -8.31 -5.89
N LEU A 305 -16.32 -7.49 -6.72
CA LEU A 305 -15.16 -7.92 -7.51
C LEU A 305 -13.89 -8.06 -6.64
N LEU A 306 -13.63 -7.13 -5.73
CA LEU A 306 -12.54 -7.21 -4.74
C LEU A 306 -12.63 -8.48 -3.87
N ASN A 307 -13.85 -8.88 -3.49
CA ASN A 307 -14.10 -10.12 -2.76
C ASN A 307 -13.61 -11.37 -3.52
N LYS A 308 -13.64 -11.37 -4.86
CA LYS A 308 -13.09 -12.48 -5.68
C LYS A 308 -11.57 -12.58 -5.58
N PHE A 309 -10.86 -11.45 -5.42
CA PHE A 309 -9.43 -11.42 -5.14
C PHE A 309 -9.09 -11.81 -3.68
N GLY A 310 -10.09 -12.14 -2.83
CA GLY A 310 -9.89 -12.51 -1.43
C GLY A 310 -9.73 -11.31 -0.47
N ALA A 311 -10.09 -10.11 -0.90
CA ALA A 311 -10.05 -8.88 -0.10
C ALA A 311 -11.46 -8.33 0.14
N ASN A 312 -11.68 -7.66 1.28
CA ASN A 312 -12.98 -7.07 1.63
C ASN A 312 -12.77 -5.80 2.47
N PHE A 313 -13.77 -4.92 2.48
CA PHE A 313 -13.90 -3.81 3.42
C PHE A 313 -15.36 -3.65 3.87
N ASP A 314 -15.59 -3.39 5.14
CA ASP A 314 -16.86 -2.81 5.59
C ASP A 314 -16.89 -1.32 5.26
N PHE A 315 -18.08 -0.75 5.15
CA PHE A 315 -18.26 0.68 4.99
C PHE A 315 -19.41 1.19 5.85
N VAL A 316 -19.37 2.48 6.20
CA VAL A 316 -20.48 3.23 6.78
C VAL A 316 -20.57 4.55 6.03
N VAL A 317 -21.70 4.81 5.39
CA VAL A 317 -22.01 6.13 4.81
C VAL A 317 -22.60 7.00 5.92
N VAL A 318 -21.74 7.77 6.58
CA VAL A 318 -22.13 8.67 7.68
C VAL A 318 -22.87 9.89 7.12
N LYS A 319 -22.49 10.37 5.94
CA LYS A 319 -23.20 11.45 5.24
C LYS A 319 -22.99 11.44 3.72
N ARG A 320 -24.04 11.73 2.95
CA ARG A 320 -23.98 12.02 1.52
C ARG A 320 -23.44 13.41 1.25
N GLY A 321 -22.54 13.52 0.27
CA GLY A 321 -21.96 14.76 -0.19
C GLY A 321 -22.16 14.93 -1.68
N TYR A 322 -23.12 15.77 -2.08
CA TYR A 322 -23.48 15.96 -3.48
C TYR A 322 -22.73 17.15 -4.10
N TYR A 323 -22.44 17.06 -5.39
CA TYR A 323 -21.87 18.17 -6.16
C TYR A 323 -22.85 19.37 -6.19
N PRO A 324 -22.40 20.63 -6.08
CA PRO A 324 -21.02 21.10 -5.96
C PRO A 324 -20.52 21.26 -4.51
N LYS A 325 -21.32 20.94 -3.48
CA LYS A 325 -20.99 21.23 -2.08
C LYS A 325 -20.04 20.20 -1.44
N GLY A 326 -20.17 18.92 -1.79
CA GLY A 326 -19.47 17.86 -1.07
C GLY A 326 -19.96 17.79 0.38
N GLY A 327 -19.05 17.66 1.34
CA GLY A 327 -19.38 17.59 2.78
C GLY A 327 -19.97 16.26 3.24
N GLY A 328 -19.94 15.23 2.38
CA GLY A 328 -20.25 13.86 2.76
C GLY A 328 -19.08 13.22 3.50
N GLU A 329 -19.37 12.13 4.22
CA GLU A 329 -18.42 11.39 5.03
C GLU A 329 -18.69 9.88 4.94
N VAL A 330 -17.64 9.11 4.63
CA VAL A 330 -17.69 7.65 4.56
C VAL A 330 -16.50 7.09 5.32
N HIS A 331 -16.76 6.09 6.16
CA HIS A 331 -15.74 5.32 6.87
C HIS A 331 -15.62 3.96 6.19
N LEU A 332 -14.43 3.57 5.75
CA LEU A 332 -14.12 2.21 5.35
C LEU A 332 -13.37 1.50 6.47
N ARG A 333 -13.64 0.22 6.70
CA ARG A 333 -12.90 -0.64 7.63
C ARG A 333 -12.34 -1.84 6.88
N ILE A 334 -11.02 -1.92 6.79
CA ILE A 334 -10.27 -2.89 6.00
C ILE A 334 -9.53 -3.80 6.97
N LYS A 335 -9.73 -5.12 6.88
CA LYS A 335 -8.83 -6.08 7.55
C LYS A 335 -7.66 -6.34 6.60
N PRO A 336 -6.40 -6.14 7.02
CA PRO A 336 -5.25 -6.46 6.18
C PRO A 336 -5.20 -7.96 5.83
N ILE A 337 -4.65 -8.25 4.66
CA ILE A 337 -4.57 -9.58 4.06
C ILE A 337 -3.11 -9.98 3.84
N SER A 338 -2.87 -11.29 3.72
CA SER A 338 -1.55 -11.87 3.44
C SER A 338 -1.17 -11.79 1.96
N SER A 339 -2.13 -11.95 1.04
CA SER A 339 -1.95 -11.84 -0.42
C SER A 339 -3.31 -11.75 -1.14
N LEU A 340 -3.36 -11.11 -2.30
CA LEU A 340 -4.53 -11.17 -3.20
C LEU A 340 -4.46 -12.43 -4.09
N ASN A 341 -5.61 -13.05 -4.37
CA ASN A 341 -5.75 -14.17 -5.30
C ASN A 341 -5.99 -13.65 -6.72
N ALA A 342 -5.38 -14.28 -7.73
CA ALA A 342 -5.73 -14.01 -9.13
C ALA A 342 -7.14 -14.55 -9.48
N ILE A 343 -7.80 -13.94 -10.46
CA ILE A 343 -9.17 -14.30 -10.86
C ILE A 343 -9.34 -14.45 -12.37
N THR A 344 -10.29 -15.30 -12.78
CA THR A 344 -10.68 -15.50 -14.19
C THR A 344 -12.15 -15.11 -14.36
N LEU A 345 -12.42 -14.07 -15.16
CA LEU A 345 -13.76 -13.61 -15.55
C LEU A 345 -13.83 -13.52 -17.07
N ILE A 346 -14.03 -14.67 -17.72
CA ILE A 346 -14.07 -14.81 -19.19
C ILE A 346 -15.43 -15.27 -19.74
N ASP A 347 -16.34 -15.75 -18.87
CA ASP A 347 -17.74 -16.01 -19.20
C ASP A 347 -18.65 -15.04 -18.46
N LEU A 348 -19.45 -14.28 -19.22
CA LEU A 348 -20.44 -13.33 -18.71
C LEU A 348 -21.70 -14.06 -18.20
N GLY A 349 -22.00 -15.22 -18.76
CA GLY A 349 -23.25 -15.93 -18.52
C GLY A 349 -24.49 -15.11 -18.88
N ASN A 350 -25.57 -15.31 -18.13
CA ASN A 350 -26.86 -14.66 -18.34
C ASN A 350 -27.16 -13.65 -17.21
N PRO A 351 -27.80 -12.49 -17.48
CA PRO A 351 -28.34 -11.62 -16.45
C PRO A 351 -29.27 -12.37 -15.48
N ARG A 352 -29.08 -12.18 -14.17
CA ARG A 352 -29.89 -12.79 -13.10
C ARG A 352 -30.80 -11.80 -12.41
N GLY A 353 -30.38 -10.55 -12.27
CA GLY A 353 -31.14 -9.47 -11.64
C GLY A 353 -30.47 -8.13 -11.90
N ILE A 354 -31.29 -7.09 -12.09
CA ILE A 354 -30.83 -5.69 -12.09
C ILE A 354 -31.47 -5.00 -10.89
N THR A 355 -30.63 -4.61 -9.93
CA THR A 355 -31.01 -3.90 -8.71
C THR A 355 -30.47 -2.48 -8.75
N GLY A 356 -31.11 -1.53 -8.06
CA GLY A 356 -30.57 -0.19 -7.98
C GLY A 356 -31.37 0.78 -7.13
N TRP A 357 -30.87 2.00 -7.10
CA TRP A 357 -31.28 3.08 -6.22
C TRP A 357 -31.30 4.39 -7.00
N SER A 358 -32.47 5.01 -7.10
CA SER A 358 -32.63 6.36 -7.59
C SER A 358 -33.07 7.27 -6.46
N TYR A 359 -32.34 8.37 -6.26
CA TYR A 359 -32.42 9.18 -5.06
C TYR A 359 -32.65 10.65 -5.38
N VAL A 360 -33.28 11.36 -4.46
CA VAL A 360 -33.31 12.83 -4.39
C VAL A 360 -32.99 13.31 -2.98
N ALA A 361 -32.33 14.46 -2.89
CA ALA A 361 -31.91 15.09 -1.64
C ALA A 361 -32.20 16.59 -1.63
N GLY A 362 -32.32 17.16 -0.43
CA GLY A 362 -32.62 18.60 -0.25
C GLY A 362 -33.99 18.98 -0.83
N SER A 363 -34.02 20.04 -1.65
CA SER A 363 -35.26 20.57 -2.25
C SER A 363 -35.68 19.93 -3.58
N VAL A 364 -34.98 18.89 -4.05
CA VAL A 364 -35.33 18.20 -5.32
C VAL A 364 -36.62 17.39 -5.15
N HIS A 365 -37.49 17.35 -6.17
CA HIS A 365 -38.81 16.71 -6.07
C HIS A 365 -38.73 15.20 -6.29
N ILE A 366 -39.54 14.41 -5.55
CA ILE A 366 -39.44 12.93 -5.55
C ILE A 366 -39.74 12.30 -6.92
N ASN A 367 -40.55 12.96 -7.74
CA ASN A 367 -40.82 12.52 -9.11
C ASN A 367 -39.55 12.38 -9.96
N GLU A 368 -38.47 13.11 -9.67
CA GLU A 368 -37.21 12.95 -10.41
C GLU A 368 -36.59 11.56 -10.22
N ALA A 369 -36.66 11.00 -9.00
CA ALA A 369 -36.26 9.61 -8.73
C ALA A 369 -37.16 8.60 -9.44
N HIS A 370 -38.48 8.83 -9.44
CA HIS A 370 -39.41 7.96 -10.16
C HIS A 370 -39.19 8.00 -11.68
N THR A 371 -38.94 9.17 -12.26
CA THR A 371 -38.59 9.34 -13.68
C THR A 371 -37.29 8.61 -14.00
N MET A 372 -36.18 8.90 -13.30
CA MET A 372 -34.90 8.23 -13.53
C MET A 372 -34.99 6.70 -13.42
N ALA A 373 -35.74 6.17 -12.45
CA ALA A 373 -35.96 4.73 -12.28
C ALA A 373 -36.82 4.12 -13.41
N ASN A 374 -37.89 4.80 -13.82
CA ASN A 374 -38.76 4.36 -14.91
C ASN A 374 -38.07 4.39 -16.27
N ASP A 375 -37.34 5.46 -16.57
CA ASP A 375 -36.56 5.62 -17.80
C ASP A 375 -35.52 4.51 -17.94
N ALA A 376 -34.73 4.27 -16.88
CA ALA A 376 -33.75 3.19 -16.84
C ALA A 376 -34.40 1.82 -17.07
N LYS A 377 -35.49 1.53 -16.36
CA LYS A 377 -36.22 0.26 -16.49
C LYS A 377 -36.82 0.05 -17.89
N ALA A 378 -37.37 1.09 -18.50
CA ALA A 378 -37.91 1.03 -19.86
C ALA A 378 -36.81 0.80 -20.90
N ILE A 379 -35.69 1.54 -20.81
CA ILE A 379 -34.56 1.42 -21.73
C ILE A 379 -33.91 0.04 -21.63
N LEU A 380 -33.65 -0.45 -20.41
CA LEU A 380 -33.14 -1.80 -20.17
C LEU A 380 -34.06 -2.87 -20.79
N THR A 381 -35.36 -2.83 -20.47
CA THR A 381 -36.34 -3.81 -20.98
C THR A 381 -36.37 -3.82 -22.50
N ASN A 382 -36.53 -2.65 -23.12
CA ASN A 382 -36.65 -2.52 -24.58
C ASN A 382 -35.39 -2.97 -25.32
N LYS A 383 -34.20 -2.66 -24.79
CA LYS A 383 -32.91 -3.03 -25.40
C LYS A 383 -32.62 -4.52 -25.25
N LEU A 384 -32.85 -5.10 -24.06
CA LEU A 384 -32.67 -6.54 -23.82
C LEU A 384 -33.58 -7.38 -24.72
N VAL A 385 -34.87 -7.04 -24.80
CA VAL A 385 -35.83 -7.71 -25.71
C VAL A 385 -35.37 -7.59 -27.17
N LYS A 386 -34.97 -6.40 -27.64
CA LYS A 386 -34.50 -6.20 -29.02
C LYS A 386 -33.24 -7.01 -29.34
N SER A 387 -32.40 -7.29 -28.36
CA SER A 387 -31.19 -8.12 -28.48
C SER A 387 -31.42 -9.60 -28.20
N ASN A 388 -32.68 -10.07 -28.09
CA ASN A 388 -33.06 -11.44 -27.73
C ASN A 388 -32.49 -11.94 -26.38
N ILE A 389 -32.08 -11.03 -25.49
CA ILE A 389 -31.61 -11.38 -24.14
C ILE A 389 -32.82 -11.44 -23.21
N ARG A 390 -32.93 -12.53 -22.43
CA ARG A 390 -33.98 -12.66 -21.41
C ARG A 390 -33.88 -11.51 -20.42
N VAL A 391 -34.94 -10.70 -20.32
CA VAL A 391 -35.05 -9.63 -19.33
C VAL A 391 -35.04 -10.26 -17.92
N PRO A 392 -34.09 -9.90 -17.04
CA PRO A 392 -34.10 -10.32 -15.64
C PRO A 392 -35.10 -9.49 -14.83
N PRO A 393 -35.39 -9.84 -13.56
CA PRO A 393 -36.09 -8.92 -12.65
C PRO A 393 -35.35 -7.58 -12.56
N ILE A 394 -36.08 -6.47 -12.76
CA ILE A 394 -35.55 -5.10 -12.64
C ILE A 394 -36.26 -4.37 -11.49
N THR A 395 -35.52 -4.13 -10.42
CA THR A 395 -35.99 -3.49 -9.17
C THR A 395 -35.11 -2.28 -8.87
N ILE A 396 -35.64 -1.08 -9.07
CA ILE A 396 -34.95 0.18 -8.79
C ILE A 396 -35.77 0.91 -7.73
N GLU A 397 -35.19 1.11 -6.55
CA GLU A 397 -35.82 1.81 -5.44
C GLU A 397 -35.74 3.33 -5.66
N ALA A 398 -36.89 4.00 -5.69
CA ALA A 398 -36.97 5.46 -5.81
C ALA A 398 -37.27 6.08 -4.44
N TYR A 399 -36.32 6.84 -3.88
CA TYR A 399 -36.43 7.37 -2.51
C TYR A 399 -35.96 8.82 -2.36
N ARG A 400 -36.28 9.40 -1.20
CA ARG A 400 -35.71 10.67 -0.73
C ARG A 400 -34.72 10.38 0.40
N GLU A 401 -33.49 10.86 0.23
CA GLU A 401 -32.45 10.82 1.27
C GLU A 401 -32.80 11.77 2.43
N ASP A 402 -32.48 11.37 3.67
CA ASP A 402 -32.82 12.17 4.85
C ASP A 402 -32.01 13.50 4.88
N ARG A 403 -32.64 14.58 5.35
CA ARG A 403 -31.99 15.88 5.56
C ARG A 403 -30.83 15.81 6.57
N ALA A 404 -30.87 14.89 7.52
CA ALA A 404 -29.76 14.61 8.41
C ALA A 404 -28.59 13.92 7.67
N MET A 405 -28.92 12.97 6.78
CA MET A 405 -27.98 12.13 6.03
C MET A 405 -27.38 12.81 4.80
N ALA A 406 -27.91 13.94 4.31
CA ALA A 406 -27.41 14.63 3.12
C ALA A 406 -26.85 16.05 3.38
N VAL A 407 -25.91 16.47 2.53
CA VAL A 407 -25.50 17.88 2.39
C VAL A 407 -26.04 18.48 1.10
N GLY A 408 -26.99 19.40 1.23
CA GLY A 408 -27.52 20.20 0.13
C GLY A 408 -28.55 19.47 -0.74
N ASN A 409 -28.61 19.88 -2.01
CA ASN A 409 -29.44 19.25 -3.02
C ASN A 409 -28.63 18.24 -3.81
N GLY A 410 -29.27 17.18 -4.27
CA GLY A 410 -28.68 16.19 -5.16
C GLY A 410 -29.75 15.26 -5.72
N SER A 411 -29.46 14.65 -6.85
CA SER A 411 -30.29 13.62 -7.46
C SER A 411 -29.44 12.73 -8.34
N GLY A 412 -29.85 11.48 -8.50
CA GLY A 412 -29.17 10.54 -9.38
C GLY A 412 -29.75 9.15 -9.30
N ILE A 413 -29.04 8.23 -9.94
CA ILE A 413 -29.37 6.82 -10.01
C ILE A 413 -28.09 5.99 -10.04
N ASN A 414 -28.13 4.83 -9.39
CA ASN A 414 -27.13 3.78 -9.47
C ASN A 414 -27.87 2.46 -9.73
N ILE A 415 -27.38 1.66 -10.67
CA ILE A 415 -27.90 0.32 -10.96
C ILE A 415 -26.75 -0.67 -11.09
N VAL A 416 -27.05 -1.94 -10.81
CA VAL A 416 -26.09 -3.05 -10.83
C VAL A 416 -26.75 -4.26 -11.47
N CYS A 417 -26.11 -4.84 -12.48
CA CYS A 417 -26.50 -6.12 -13.08
C CYS A 417 -25.61 -7.23 -12.54
N ASN A 418 -26.22 -8.25 -11.93
CA ASN A 418 -25.55 -9.46 -11.51
C ASN A 418 -25.84 -10.60 -12.50
N THR A 419 -24.84 -11.40 -12.86
CA THR A 419 -24.99 -12.50 -13.85
C THR A 419 -24.84 -13.90 -13.24
N SER A 420 -25.13 -14.93 -14.04
CA SER A 420 -25.06 -16.33 -13.62
C SER A 420 -23.66 -16.84 -13.29
N THR A 421 -22.61 -16.21 -13.81
CA THR A 421 -21.20 -16.48 -13.47
C THR A 421 -20.69 -15.60 -12.33
N GLY A 422 -21.54 -14.71 -11.81
CA GLY A 422 -21.18 -13.72 -10.80
C GLY A 422 -20.32 -12.60 -11.35
N CYS A 423 -20.40 -12.27 -12.65
CA CYS A 423 -19.99 -10.96 -13.13
C CYS A 423 -20.95 -9.89 -12.57
N VAL A 424 -20.41 -8.69 -12.36
CA VAL A 424 -21.13 -7.56 -11.77
C VAL A 424 -20.81 -6.33 -12.62
N LEU A 425 -21.83 -5.75 -13.24
CA LEU A 425 -21.71 -4.60 -14.15
C LEU A 425 -22.44 -3.41 -13.55
N GLY A 426 -21.74 -2.29 -13.42
CA GLY A 426 -22.30 -1.05 -12.87
C GLY A 426 -22.89 -0.12 -13.93
N GLY A 427 -23.82 0.73 -13.50
CA GLY A 427 -24.25 1.91 -14.25
C GLY A 427 -24.76 3.01 -13.33
N SER A 428 -24.50 4.26 -13.69
CA SER A 428 -24.73 5.42 -12.84
C SER A 428 -25.20 6.65 -13.61
N GLY A 429 -25.80 7.61 -12.90
CA GLY A 429 -26.21 8.88 -13.47
C GLY A 429 -26.47 9.91 -12.39
N LEU A 430 -26.24 11.18 -12.71
CA LEU A 430 -26.61 12.32 -11.88
C LEU A 430 -27.78 13.05 -12.54
N GLY A 431 -28.74 13.50 -11.73
CA GLY A 431 -29.92 14.23 -12.21
C GLY A 431 -29.55 15.55 -12.90
N SER A 432 -30.53 16.20 -13.53
CA SER A 432 -30.35 17.29 -14.50
C SER A 432 -29.88 18.64 -13.93
N GLY A 433 -29.19 18.62 -12.78
CA GLY A 433 -28.61 19.78 -12.10
C GLY A 433 -27.44 20.42 -12.85
N ARG A 434 -27.73 21.19 -13.89
CA ARG A 434 -26.78 22.01 -14.68
C ARG A 434 -25.79 21.25 -15.57
N GLN A 435 -26.09 20.02 -15.98
CA GLN A 435 -25.37 19.35 -17.07
C GLN A 435 -26.26 19.22 -18.30
N GLU A 436 -25.72 19.60 -19.46
CA GLU A 436 -26.25 19.23 -20.76
C GLU A 436 -25.83 17.79 -21.06
N GLY A 437 -26.78 16.91 -21.36
CA GLY A 437 -26.54 15.50 -21.56
C GLY A 437 -27.84 14.67 -21.58
N PRO A 438 -27.74 13.35 -21.84
CA PRO A 438 -28.89 12.44 -21.76
C PRO A 438 -29.41 12.32 -20.32
N PRO A 439 -30.70 11.95 -20.13
CA PRO A 439 -31.27 11.74 -18.80
C PRO A 439 -30.46 10.74 -17.97
N ALA A 440 -30.40 10.94 -16.64
CA ALA A 440 -29.60 10.11 -15.74
C ALA A 440 -29.99 8.61 -15.80
N GLY A 441 -31.28 8.32 -15.96
CA GLY A 441 -31.78 6.95 -16.14
C GLY A 441 -31.33 6.31 -17.46
N GLU A 442 -31.24 7.11 -18.53
CA GLU A 442 -30.68 6.66 -19.81
C GLU A 442 -29.17 6.42 -19.71
N THR A 443 -28.44 7.33 -19.08
CA THR A 443 -26.99 7.21 -18.85
C THR A 443 -26.67 5.90 -18.12
N ALA A 444 -27.32 5.68 -16.97
CA ALA A 444 -27.09 4.51 -16.14
C ALA A 444 -27.49 3.20 -16.85
N ALA A 445 -28.63 3.18 -17.55
CA ALA A 445 -29.05 2.02 -18.33
C ALA A 445 -28.06 1.69 -19.47
N ASN A 446 -27.55 2.71 -20.17
CA ASN A 446 -26.57 2.52 -21.22
C ASN A 446 -25.20 2.06 -20.69
N GLU A 447 -24.78 2.51 -19.49
CA GLU A 447 -23.55 2.03 -18.84
C GLU A 447 -23.57 0.52 -18.57
N ILE A 448 -24.72 -0.07 -18.20
CA ILE A 448 -24.87 -1.53 -18.11
C ILE A 448 -25.03 -2.19 -19.49
N LEU A 449 -25.80 -1.60 -20.41
CA LEU A 449 -26.07 -2.22 -21.71
C LEU A 449 -24.82 -2.30 -22.61
N LYS A 450 -23.91 -1.31 -22.56
CA LYS A 450 -22.65 -1.31 -23.31
C LYS A 450 -21.84 -2.62 -23.12
N PRO A 451 -21.36 -2.97 -21.90
CA PRO A 451 -20.58 -4.20 -21.67
C PRO A 451 -21.43 -5.46 -21.84
N LEU A 452 -22.69 -5.44 -21.41
CA LEU A 452 -23.56 -6.61 -21.45
C LEU A 452 -23.84 -7.07 -22.89
N LEU A 453 -24.11 -6.13 -23.81
CA LEU A 453 -24.30 -6.43 -25.24
C LEU A 453 -22.98 -6.77 -25.96
N ALA A 454 -21.85 -6.30 -25.43
CA ALA A 454 -20.52 -6.61 -25.93
C ALA A 454 -19.95 -7.96 -25.43
N GLY A 455 -20.68 -8.69 -24.57
CA GLY A 455 -20.19 -9.92 -23.94
C GLY A 455 -19.04 -9.70 -22.93
N ALA A 456 -18.87 -8.47 -22.44
CA ALA A 456 -17.82 -8.10 -21.49
C ALA A 456 -18.18 -8.53 -20.07
N CYS A 457 -17.23 -9.17 -19.37
CA CYS A 457 -17.37 -9.63 -17.99
C CYS A 457 -17.13 -8.51 -16.94
N VAL A 458 -16.68 -7.35 -17.42
CA VAL A 458 -16.39 -6.11 -16.67
C VAL A 458 -16.91 -4.93 -17.49
N ASP A 459 -17.22 -3.82 -16.84
CA ASP A 459 -17.62 -2.56 -17.49
C ASP A 459 -16.43 -1.60 -17.67
N GLU A 460 -16.67 -0.45 -18.30
CA GLU A 460 -15.64 0.53 -18.67
C GLU A 460 -15.00 1.29 -17.48
N HIS A 461 -15.54 1.14 -16.26
CA HIS A 461 -15.01 1.71 -15.02
C HIS A 461 -14.50 0.63 -14.03
N THR A 462 -14.93 -0.63 -14.14
CA THR A 462 -14.26 -1.73 -13.42
C THR A 462 -12.97 -2.16 -14.10
N GLN A 463 -12.90 -2.06 -15.44
CA GLN A 463 -11.73 -2.43 -16.23
C GLN A 463 -10.43 -1.77 -15.74
N ASP A 464 -10.43 -0.46 -15.45
CA ASP A 464 -9.23 0.26 -15.00
C ASP A 464 -8.94 0.03 -13.50
N GLN A 465 -10.01 -0.07 -12.69
CA GLN A 465 -9.92 -0.32 -11.25
C GLN A 465 -9.37 -1.71 -10.91
N MET A 466 -9.51 -2.68 -11.81
CA MET A 466 -8.99 -4.04 -11.62
C MET A 466 -7.49 -4.15 -11.89
N ILE A 467 -6.87 -3.22 -12.64
CA ILE A 467 -5.45 -3.27 -13.01
C ILE A 467 -4.53 -3.32 -11.77
N ILE A 468 -4.82 -2.52 -10.74
CA ILE A 468 -4.05 -2.54 -9.49
C ILE A 468 -4.22 -3.87 -8.72
N LEU A 469 -5.41 -4.48 -8.78
CA LEU A 469 -5.68 -5.77 -8.12
C LEU A 469 -4.98 -6.92 -8.86
N MET A 470 -5.08 -6.96 -10.19
CA MET A 470 -4.38 -7.92 -11.05
C MET A 470 -2.85 -7.82 -10.89
N THR A 471 -2.32 -6.59 -10.80
CA THR A 471 -0.89 -6.33 -10.55
C THR A 471 -0.39 -6.92 -9.24
N LEU A 472 -1.18 -6.79 -8.17
CA LEU A 472 -0.81 -7.21 -6.81
C LEU A 472 -1.14 -8.69 -6.53
N ALA A 473 -2.05 -9.28 -7.30
CA ALA A 473 -2.50 -10.66 -7.16
C ALA A 473 -1.40 -11.70 -7.40
N LYS A 474 -1.53 -12.85 -6.75
CA LYS A 474 -0.69 -14.03 -6.97
C LYS A 474 -1.33 -14.92 -8.04
N GLY A 475 -0.64 -15.04 -9.18
CA GLY A 475 -1.04 -15.88 -10.32
C GLY A 475 -1.54 -15.07 -11.52
N THR A 476 -2.00 -15.77 -12.55
CA THR A 476 -2.53 -15.17 -13.78
C THR A 476 -3.99 -14.74 -13.58
N SER A 477 -4.27 -13.44 -13.70
CA SER A 477 -5.63 -12.92 -13.76
C SER A 477 -6.06 -12.69 -15.21
N GLN A 478 -7.30 -13.01 -15.56
CA GLN A 478 -7.86 -12.88 -16.90
C GLN A 478 -9.26 -12.24 -16.84
N ILE A 479 -9.51 -11.20 -17.64
CA ILE A 479 -10.82 -10.56 -17.76
C ILE A 479 -11.21 -10.36 -19.23
N LYS A 480 -12.42 -10.79 -19.62
CA LYS A 480 -12.98 -10.53 -20.95
C LYS A 480 -13.61 -9.13 -20.97
N VAL A 481 -13.13 -8.26 -21.86
CA VAL A 481 -13.49 -6.83 -21.91
C VAL A 481 -14.46 -6.47 -23.05
N GLY A 482 -14.95 -7.47 -23.78
CA GLY A 482 -15.94 -7.31 -24.85
C GLY A 482 -15.35 -7.02 -26.22
N ASP A 483 -16.13 -6.36 -27.09
CA ASP A 483 -15.86 -6.10 -28.51
C ASP A 483 -14.89 -4.93 -28.78
N LYS A 484 -14.58 -4.12 -27.76
CA LYS A 484 -13.81 -2.88 -27.88
C LYS A 484 -12.38 -3.02 -27.36
N LYS A 485 -11.54 -2.11 -27.84
CA LYS A 485 -10.25 -1.80 -27.20
C LYS A 485 -10.48 -1.26 -25.78
N LEU A 486 -9.42 -1.33 -24.98
CA LEU A 486 -9.37 -0.85 -23.61
C LEU A 486 -9.70 0.65 -23.52
N THR A 487 -10.19 1.08 -22.36
CA THR A 487 -10.35 2.52 -22.10
C THR A 487 -8.97 3.17 -21.90
N CYS A 488 -8.87 4.46 -22.20
CA CYS A 488 -7.64 5.22 -21.98
C CYS A 488 -7.20 5.20 -20.50
N HIS A 489 -8.15 5.10 -19.55
CA HIS A 489 -7.86 4.94 -18.13
C HIS A 489 -7.22 3.58 -17.80
N THR A 490 -7.67 2.50 -18.44
CA THR A 490 -7.08 1.16 -18.30
C THR A 490 -5.69 1.10 -18.93
N GLU A 491 -5.52 1.62 -20.15
CA GLU A 491 -4.22 1.68 -20.83
C GLU A 491 -3.20 2.48 -19.99
N THR A 492 -3.62 3.62 -19.44
CA THR A 492 -2.79 4.43 -18.52
C THR A 492 -2.39 3.64 -17.27
N ALA A 493 -3.32 2.90 -16.67
CA ALA A 493 -3.03 2.12 -15.46
C ALA A 493 -2.05 0.97 -15.74
N MET A 494 -2.22 0.28 -16.87
CA MET A 494 -1.32 -0.79 -17.31
C MET A 494 0.09 -0.25 -17.55
N GLN A 495 0.21 0.82 -18.34
CA GLN A 495 1.51 1.44 -18.65
C GLN A 495 2.25 1.88 -17.39
N VAL A 496 1.57 2.55 -16.44
CA VAL A 496 2.19 3.00 -15.19
C VAL A 496 2.62 1.82 -14.31
N ALA A 497 1.83 0.75 -14.25
CA ALA A 497 2.22 -0.48 -13.54
C ALA A 497 3.44 -1.16 -14.19
N GLU A 498 3.49 -1.25 -15.52
CA GLU A 498 4.62 -1.83 -16.26
C GLU A 498 5.89 -0.98 -16.20
N ILE A 499 5.79 0.34 -16.18
CA ILE A 499 6.92 1.26 -15.95
C ILE A 499 7.56 0.99 -14.58
N MET A 500 6.75 0.81 -13.54
CA MET A 500 7.24 0.60 -12.18
C MET A 500 7.70 -0.84 -11.89
N LEU A 501 7.01 -1.84 -12.44
CA LEU A 501 7.18 -3.25 -12.06
C LEU A 501 7.57 -4.18 -13.23
N GLY A 502 7.76 -3.67 -14.45
CA GLY A 502 8.25 -4.46 -15.59
C GLY A 502 9.61 -5.11 -15.34
N LYS A 503 10.48 -4.47 -14.55
CA LYS A 503 11.75 -5.06 -14.06
C LYS A 503 11.56 -6.26 -13.11
N ARG A 504 10.34 -6.50 -12.62
CA ARG A 504 9.91 -7.67 -11.83
C ARG A 504 9.11 -8.68 -12.66
N GLY A 505 9.05 -8.50 -13.99
CA GLY A 505 8.32 -9.38 -14.91
C GLY A 505 6.85 -9.02 -15.13
N LEU A 506 6.34 -7.90 -14.58
CA LEU A 506 4.94 -7.52 -14.82
C LEU A 506 4.69 -7.20 -16.29
N ARG A 507 3.74 -7.90 -16.89
CA ARG A 507 3.23 -7.65 -18.24
C ARG A 507 1.71 -7.82 -18.31
N PHE A 508 1.09 -7.04 -19.19
CA PHE A 508 -0.31 -7.18 -19.58
C PHE A 508 -0.43 -7.62 -21.04
N ASN A 509 -1.14 -8.71 -21.28
CA ASN A 509 -1.39 -9.23 -22.62
C ASN A 509 -2.86 -8.99 -22.99
N LEU A 510 -3.12 -8.25 -24.07
CA LEU A 510 -4.47 -8.12 -24.63
C LEU A 510 -4.59 -9.07 -25.83
N SER A 511 -5.18 -10.25 -25.62
CA SER A 511 -5.45 -11.20 -26.69
C SER A 511 -6.83 -10.96 -27.32
N LYS A 512 -6.97 -11.30 -28.60
CA LYS A 512 -8.25 -11.30 -29.32
C LYS A 512 -8.77 -12.73 -29.35
N SER A 513 -9.88 -13.00 -28.67
CA SER A 513 -10.61 -14.26 -28.74
C SER A 513 -11.46 -14.28 -30.00
N ALA A 514 -11.34 -15.36 -30.78
CA ALA A 514 -12.27 -15.72 -31.83
C ALA A 514 -13.25 -16.73 -31.22
N GLU A 515 -14.42 -16.24 -30.79
CA GLU A 515 -15.58 -17.07 -30.49
C GLU A 515 -16.39 -17.23 -31.79
N ASP A 516 -17.19 -18.30 -31.92
CA ASP A 516 -17.91 -18.63 -33.15
C ASP A 516 -19.01 -17.58 -33.48
N GLY A 517 -18.61 -16.50 -34.16
CA GLY A 517 -19.46 -15.40 -34.58
C GLY A 517 -18.64 -14.23 -35.14
N ASP A 518 -19.33 -13.29 -35.80
CA ASP A 518 -18.71 -12.14 -36.49
C ASP A 518 -18.18 -11.03 -35.54
N THR A 519 -18.23 -11.27 -34.22
CA THR A 519 -17.90 -10.29 -33.17
C THR A 519 -16.71 -10.79 -32.34
N SER A 520 -15.50 -10.32 -32.66
CA SER A 520 -14.32 -10.69 -31.88
C SER A 520 -14.28 -10.01 -30.53
N SER A 521 -14.10 -10.77 -29.46
CA SER A 521 -13.94 -10.23 -28.10
C SER A 521 -12.46 -10.17 -27.70
N TYR A 522 -12.13 -9.31 -26.74
CA TYR A 522 -10.79 -9.18 -26.18
C TYR A 522 -10.72 -9.74 -24.75
N ILE A 523 -9.59 -10.40 -24.44
CA ILE A 523 -9.26 -10.87 -23.08
C ILE A 523 -7.98 -10.15 -22.65
N LEU A 524 -8.06 -9.45 -21.51
CA LEU A 524 -6.92 -8.85 -20.85
C LEU A 524 -6.39 -9.81 -19.78
N GLU A 525 -5.14 -10.22 -19.94
CA GLU A 525 -4.42 -11.12 -19.05
C GLU A 525 -3.27 -10.39 -18.35
N CYS A 526 -3.01 -10.74 -17.08
CA CYS A 526 -1.83 -10.30 -16.34
C CYS A 526 -1.32 -11.40 -15.41
N GLN A 527 -0.04 -11.75 -15.53
CA GLN A 527 0.66 -12.50 -14.48
C GLN A 527 1.05 -11.51 -13.38
N GLY A 528 0.24 -11.49 -12.30
CA GLY A 528 0.44 -10.57 -11.19
C GLY A 528 1.75 -10.82 -10.43
N CYS A 529 2.29 -9.77 -9.82
CA CYS A 529 3.56 -9.82 -9.07
C CYS A 529 3.45 -10.53 -7.72
N GLY A 530 2.26 -10.96 -7.28
CA GLY A 530 2.04 -11.73 -6.06
C GLY A 530 2.61 -11.08 -4.81
N LEU A 531 2.13 -9.87 -4.47
CA LEU A 531 2.57 -9.19 -3.25
C LEU A 531 2.18 -10.02 -2.01
N ILE A 532 3.11 -10.13 -1.06
CA ILE A 532 2.92 -10.86 0.21
C ILE A 532 3.13 -9.88 1.38
N ASN A 533 2.19 -9.87 2.31
CA ASN A 533 2.29 -9.17 3.58
C ASN A 533 2.79 -10.14 4.66
N ASP A 534 4.11 -10.18 4.84
CA ASP A 534 4.78 -11.05 5.83
C ASP A 534 4.34 -10.79 7.30
N ASN A 535 3.62 -9.70 7.57
CA ASN A 535 3.20 -9.28 8.92
C ASN A 535 1.79 -9.76 9.30
N VAL A 536 1.00 -10.28 8.34
CA VAL A 536 -0.32 -10.85 8.61
C VAL A 536 -0.17 -12.34 8.89
N VAL A 537 -0.57 -12.76 10.08
CA VAL A 537 -0.54 -14.18 10.45
C VAL A 537 -1.59 -14.92 9.62
N LYS A 538 -1.17 -15.98 8.93
CA LYS A 538 -2.11 -16.89 8.26
C LYS A 538 -3.00 -17.54 9.33
N GLN A 539 -4.31 -17.34 9.20
CA GLN A 539 -5.32 -18.08 9.94
C GLN A 539 -5.52 -19.46 9.32
#